data_AF-A0A9D7RA30-F1
#
_entry.id   AF-A0A9D7RA30-F1
#
_cell.length_a   1.000
_cell.length_b   1.000
_cell.length_c   1.000
_cell.angle_alpha   90.00
_cell.angle_beta   90.00
_cell.angle_gamma   90.00
#
_symmetry.space_group_name_H-M   'P 1'
#
loop_
_entity.id
_entity.type
_entity.pdbx_description
1 polymer ?
#
loop_
_entity_poly.entity_id
_entity_poly.type
_entity_poly.pdbx_seq_one_letter_code
_entity_poly.pdbx_strand_id
1 'polypeptide(L)'
;MSAPHPNEDRSLRRLAAARPRIELANKTQVVLDLLLDSIERFPEWVATLAFYKALYVADVLLLGLFDDRANDHPSRRRLLARKIGGSIFRNYADLDRSSQVARYLSVPSGSGMKVYTSFADYLEPQKIRGELIARRLRDFEVEACAMFPLMARHLRFACADSAR
;
A
#
# COMPACT_ATOMS: atom_id res chain seq x y z
N MET A 1 23.02 -32.43 -8.71
CA MET A 1 22.26 -31.16 -8.76
C MET A 1 20.78 -31.53 -8.78
N SER A 2 20.06 -31.35 -7.67
CA SER A 2 18.63 -31.65 -7.63
C SER A 2 17.86 -30.58 -8.40
N ALA A 3 16.95 -31.00 -9.29
CA ALA A 3 16.07 -30.07 -9.98
C ALA A 3 15.17 -29.33 -8.97
N PRO A 4 14.88 -28.03 -9.17
CA PRO A 4 14.04 -27.27 -8.26
C PRO A 4 12.62 -27.85 -8.20
N HIS A 5 12.00 -27.79 -7.02
CA HIS A 5 10.66 -28.33 -6.81
C HIS A 5 9.65 -27.57 -7.68
N PRO A 6 8.67 -28.22 -8.34
CA PRO A 6 7.74 -27.57 -9.28
C PRO A 6 6.99 -26.33 -8.75
N ASN A 7 6.83 -26.23 -7.42
CA ASN A 7 6.19 -25.09 -6.76
C ASN A 7 7.10 -23.86 -6.68
N GLU A 8 8.42 -24.04 -6.61
CA GLU A 8 9.39 -22.95 -6.55
C GLU A 8 9.46 -22.21 -7.88
N ASP A 9 9.50 -22.95 -9.00
CA ASP A 9 9.50 -22.39 -10.35
C ASP A 9 8.24 -21.53 -10.60
N ARG A 10 7.07 -21.98 -10.13
CA ARG A 10 5.82 -21.19 -10.27
C ARG A 10 5.89 -19.86 -9.52
N SER A 11 6.36 -19.87 -8.27
CA SER A 11 6.48 -18.67 -7.45
C SER A 11 7.49 -17.67 -8.01
N LEU A 12 8.61 -18.16 -8.57
CA LEU A 12 9.61 -17.33 -9.24
C LEU A 12 9.08 -16.70 -10.52
N ARG A 13 8.32 -17.44 -11.34
CA ARG A 13 7.66 -16.88 -12.54
C ARG A 13 6.65 -15.80 -12.18
N ARG A 14 5.86 -16.01 -11.11
CA ARG A 14 4.92 -15.00 -10.61
C ARG A 14 5.63 -13.76 -10.09
N LEU A 15 6.73 -13.93 -9.35
CA LEU A 15 7.58 -12.81 -8.93
C LEU A 15 8.13 -12.04 -10.14
N ALA A 16 8.59 -12.73 -11.18
CA ALA A 16 9.07 -12.10 -12.40
C ALA A 16 7.96 -11.27 -13.07
N ALA A 17 6.74 -11.81 -13.16
CA ALA A 17 5.58 -11.09 -13.69
C ALA A 17 5.16 -9.89 -12.81
N ALA A 18 5.38 -9.98 -11.49
CA ALA A 18 5.07 -8.92 -10.52
C ALA A 18 6.13 -7.81 -10.45
N ARG A 19 7.33 -8.03 -11.01
CA ARG A 19 8.48 -7.11 -10.92
C ARG A 19 8.15 -5.65 -11.29
N PRO A 20 7.40 -5.35 -12.36
CA PRO A 20 7.05 -3.96 -12.68
C PRO A 20 6.25 -3.26 -11.56
N ARG A 21 5.45 -4.00 -10.78
CA ARG A 21 4.67 -3.43 -9.66
C ARG A 21 5.56 -3.20 -8.44
N ILE A 22 6.54 -4.06 -8.21
CA ILE A 22 7.58 -3.84 -7.18
C ILE A 22 8.38 -2.57 -7.51
N GLU A 23 8.78 -2.39 -8.78
CA GLU A 23 9.50 -1.19 -9.21
C GLU A 23 8.68 0.09 -9.01
N LEU A 24 7.37 0.05 -9.33
CA LEU A 24 6.48 1.17 -9.05
C LEU A 24 6.35 1.44 -7.55
N ALA A 25 6.17 0.41 -6.71
CA ALA A 25 6.13 0.56 -5.26
C ALA A 25 7.41 1.22 -4.70
N ASN A 26 8.57 0.81 -5.21
CA ASN A 26 9.86 1.38 -4.80
C ASN A 26 10.04 2.82 -5.28
N LYS A 27 9.65 3.14 -6.52
CA LYS A 27 9.66 4.53 -7.02
C LYS A 27 8.73 5.42 -6.20
N THR A 28 7.53 4.92 -5.87
CA THR A 28 6.59 5.62 -5.00
C THR A 28 7.20 5.84 -3.61
N GLN A 29 7.94 4.89 -3.04
CA GLN A 29 8.63 5.10 -1.77
C GLN A 29 9.68 6.21 -1.85
N VAL A 30 10.46 6.29 -2.93
CA VAL A 30 11.45 7.36 -3.10
C VAL A 30 10.77 8.74 -3.10
N VAL A 31 9.66 8.89 -3.81
CA VAL A 31 8.90 10.15 -3.81
C VAL A 31 8.28 10.42 -2.43
N LEU A 32 7.77 9.38 -1.76
CA LEU A 32 7.23 9.49 -0.41
C LEU A 32 8.28 10.00 0.57
N ASP A 33 9.50 9.44 0.54
CA ASP A 33 10.61 9.85 1.39
C ASP A 33 10.95 11.34 1.22
N LEU A 34 10.96 11.84 -0.03
CA LEU A 34 11.21 13.25 -0.32
C LEU A 34 10.09 14.17 0.23
N LEU A 35 8.84 13.74 0.14
CA LEU A 35 7.71 14.54 0.61
C LEU A 35 7.53 14.51 2.14
N LEU A 36 8.05 13.48 2.82
CA LEU A 36 7.96 13.39 4.27
C LEU A 36 8.67 14.56 4.97
N ASP A 37 9.76 15.07 4.40
CA ASP A 37 10.47 16.25 4.93
C ASP A 37 9.67 17.56 4.76
N SER A 38 8.69 17.56 3.85
CA SER A 38 7.80 18.68 3.59
C SER A 38 6.34 18.33 3.88
N ILE A 39 6.09 17.41 4.82
CA ILE A 39 4.75 16.88 5.09
C ILE A 39 3.74 17.95 5.51
N GLU A 40 4.18 19.01 6.17
CA GLU A 40 3.34 20.17 6.54
C GLU A 40 2.82 20.93 5.32
N ARG A 41 3.51 20.84 4.17
CA ARG A 41 3.15 21.52 2.93
C ARG A 41 2.36 20.63 1.97
N PHE A 42 2.57 19.31 2.02
CA PHE A 42 1.98 18.37 1.06
C PHE A 42 1.36 17.12 1.72
N PRO A 43 0.52 17.27 2.77
CA PRO A 43 0.00 16.12 3.51
C PRO A 43 -0.90 15.21 2.66
N GLU A 44 -1.71 15.76 1.78
CA GLU A 44 -2.59 15.03 0.86
C GLU A 44 -1.81 14.19 -0.17
N TRP A 45 -0.66 14.69 -0.61
CA TRP A 45 0.24 13.96 -1.51
C TRP A 45 0.90 12.78 -0.81
N VAL A 46 1.37 12.97 0.43
CA VAL A 46 1.93 11.90 1.25
C VAL A 46 0.89 10.78 1.46
N ALA A 47 -0.34 11.13 1.85
CA ALA A 47 -1.41 10.14 2.03
C ALA A 47 -1.77 9.41 0.73
N THR A 48 -1.81 10.13 -0.39
CA THR A 48 -2.11 9.54 -1.70
C THR A 48 -1.02 8.58 -2.16
N LEU A 49 0.26 8.96 -2.05
CA LEU A 49 1.37 8.10 -2.43
C LEU A 49 1.50 6.88 -1.52
N ALA A 50 1.25 7.03 -0.22
CA ALA A 50 1.20 5.90 0.71
C ALA A 50 0.20 4.83 0.26
N PHE A 51 -1.00 5.25 -0.14
CA PHE A 51 -1.99 4.35 -0.72
C PHE A 51 -1.53 3.73 -2.05
N TYR A 52 -0.99 4.51 -2.99
CA TYR A 52 -0.51 3.96 -4.26
C TYR A 52 0.61 2.94 -4.07
N LYS A 53 1.48 3.13 -3.08
CA LYS A 53 2.47 2.13 -2.73
C LYS A 53 1.83 0.84 -2.25
N ALA A 54 0.90 0.92 -1.29
CA ALA A 54 0.16 -0.24 -0.81
C ALA A 54 -0.65 -0.93 -1.92
N LEU A 55 -1.18 -0.16 -2.88
CA LEU A 55 -1.86 -0.68 -4.07
C LEU A 55 -0.93 -1.55 -4.93
N TYR A 56 0.30 -1.08 -5.19
CA TYR A 56 1.26 -1.87 -5.96
C TYR A 56 1.72 -3.11 -5.19
N VAL A 57 1.94 -3.01 -3.88
CA VAL A 57 2.27 -4.16 -3.03
C VAL A 57 1.12 -5.17 -2.98
N ALA A 58 -0.14 -4.71 -2.92
CA ALA A 58 -1.32 -5.57 -3.02
C ALA A 58 -1.39 -6.32 -4.36
N ASP A 59 -1.07 -5.67 -5.48
CA ASP A 59 -1.04 -6.32 -6.78
C ASP A 59 0.03 -7.43 -6.84
N VAL A 60 1.21 -7.19 -6.26
CA VAL A 60 2.26 -8.21 -6.14
C VAL A 60 1.80 -9.39 -5.29
N LEU A 61 1.15 -9.11 -4.16
CA LEU A 61 0.64 -10.12 -3.25
C LEU A 61 -0.45 -11.01 -3.88
N LEU A 62 -1.42 -10.39 -4.54
CA LEU A 62 -2.51 -11.10 -5.22
C LEU A 62 -2.00 -11.97 -6.36
N LEU A 63 -1.08 -11.45 -7.19
CA LEU A 63 -0.47 -12.19 -8.29
C LEU A 63 0.41 -13.33 -7.77
N GLY A 64 1.23 -13.08 -6.74
CA GLY A 64 2.15 -14.05 -6.14
C GLY A 64 1.42 -15.26 -5.54
N LEU A 65 0.40 -15.00 -4.72
CA LEU A 65 -0.32 -16.05 -4.00
C LEU A 65 -1.40 -16.73 -4.84
N PHE A 66 -2.19 -15.95 -5.57
CA PHE A 66 -3.44 -16.44 -6.17
C PHE A 66 -3.45 -16.41 -7.70
N ASP A 67 -2.43 -15.83 -8.35
CA ASP A 67 -2.45 -15.54 -9.80
C ASP A 67 -3.58 -14.59 -10.23
N ASP A 68 -4.15 -13.87 -9.27
CA ASP A 68 -5.27 -12.95 -9.51
C ASP A 68 -4.74 -11.57 -9.90
N ARG A 69 -5.46 -10.90 -10.82
CA ARG A 69 -5.19 -9.51 -11.21
C ARG A 69 -6.41 -8.63 -10.95
N ALA A 70 -6.15 -7.43 -10.45
CA ALA A 70 -7.16 -6.40 -10.31
C ALA A 70 -6.85 -5.25 -11.27
N ASN A 71 -7.84 -4.84 -12.07
CA ASN A 71 -7.67 -3.77 -13.05
C ASN A 71 -8.18 -2.41 -12.54
N ASP A 72 -8.86 -2.40 -11.38
CA ASP A 72 -9.42 -1.19 -10.78
C ASP A 72 -9.38 -1.26 -9.25
N HIS A 73 -9.61 -0.13 -8.57
CA HIS A 73 -9.55 -0.07 -7.11
C HIS A 73 -10.65 -0.92 -6.43
N PRO A 74 -11.94 -0.88 -6.87
CA PRO A 74 -12.99 -1.68 -6.26
C PRO A 74 -12.76 -3.20 -6.34
N SER A 75 -12.31 -3.71 -7.49
CA SER A 75 -11.98 -5.13 -7.67
C SER A 75 -10.83 -5.55 -6.77
N ARG A 76 -9.75 -4.76 -6.68
CA ARG A 76 -8.62 -5.01 -5.79
C ARG A 76 -9.05 -5.10 -4.33
N ARG A 77 -9.86 -4.12 -3.89
CA ARG A 77 -10.39 -4.08 -2.52
C ARG A 77 -11.23 -5.31 -2.21
N ARG A 78 -12.12 -5.72 -3.12
CA ARG A 78 -12.93 -6.95 -2.97
C ARG A 78 -12.07 -8.21 -2.91
N LEU A 79 -11.04 -8.31 -3.76
CA LEU A 79 -10.13 -9.45 -3.77
C LEU A 79 -9.34 -9.55 -2.47
N LEU A 80 -8.74 -8.44 -2.00
CA LEU A 80 -8.04 -8.41 -0.72
C LEU A 80 -8.95 -8.79 0.44
N ALA A 81 -10.17 -8.22 0.50
CA ALA A 81 -11.13 -8.55 1.54
C ALA A 81 -11.49 -10.05 1.55
N ARG A 82 -11.74 -10.63 0.37
CA ARG A 82 -12.18 -12.01 0.22
C ARG A 82 -11.07 -13.04 0.41
N LYS A 83 -9.88 -12.77 -0.12
CA LYS A 83 -8.78 -13.76 -0.21
C LYS A 83 -7.79 -13.66 0.95
N ILE A 84 -7.65 -12.47 1.54
CA ILE A 84 -6.64 -12.18 2.55
C ILE A 84 -7.30 -11.76 3.86
N GLY A 85 -8.21 -10.78 3.82
CA GLY A 85 -8.96 -10.32 4.98
C GLY A 85 -8.07 -9.75 6.10
N GLY A 86 -8.52 -9.87 7.35
CA GLY A 86 -7.69 -9.61 8.52
C GLY A 86 -7.15 -8.18 8.67
N SER A 87 -6.00 -8.08 9.36
CA SER A 87 -5.27 -6.82 9.62
C SER A 87 -4.77 -6.17 8.34
N ILE A 88 -4.17 -6.95 7.45
CA ILE A 88 -3.69 -6.47 6.15
C ILE A 88 -4.80 -5.80 5.32
N PHE A 89 -6.01 -6.38 5.24
CA PHE A 89 -7.12 -5.71 4.57
C PHE A 89 -7.55 -4.41 5.28
N ARG A 90 -7.59 -4.41 6.62
CA ARG A 90 -7.93 -3.20 7.38
C ARG A 90 -6.91 -2.07 7.15
N ASN A 91 -5.62 -2.38 7.18
CA ASN A 91 -4.56 -1.41 6.91
C ASN A 91 -4.64 -0.87 5.48
N TYR A 92 -4.90 -1.73 4.50
CA TYR A 92 -5.16 -1.30 3.12
C TYR A 92 -6.40 -0.40 2.99
N ALA A 93 -7.51 -0.77 3.64
CA ALA A 93 -8.75 -0.02 3.59
C ALA A 93 -8.63 1.37 4.25
N ASP A 94 -7.87 1.46 5.34
CA ASP A 94 -7.58 2.74 5.99
C ASP A 94 -6.75 3.65 5.08
N LEU A 95 -5.71 3.11 4.40
CA LEU A 95 -4.91 3.84 3.40
C LEU A 95 -5.76 4.32 2.21
N ASP A 96 -6.62 3.45 1.66
CA ASP A 96 -7.55 3.79 0.58
C ASP A 96 -8.49 4.94 1.00
N ARG A 97 -9.09 4.83 2.20
CA ARG A 97 -9.95 5.87 2.75
C ARG A 97 -9.21 7.20 2.90
N SER A 98 -7.99 7.20 3.44
CA SER A 98 -7.21 8.44 3.58
C SER A 98 -6.88 9.06 2.23
N SER A 99 -6.52 8.26 1.22
CA SER A 99 -6.29 8.75 -0.15
C SER A 99 -7.56 9.28 -0.83
N GLN A 100 -8.73 8.71 -0.53
CA GLN A 100 -9.99 9.25 -1.05
C GLN A 100 -10.27 10.64 -0.47
N VAL A 101 -10.10 10.82 0.85
CA VAL A 101 -10.29 12.15 1.46
C VAL A 101 -9.23 13.14 0.95
N ALA A 102 -7.98 12.71 0.80
CA ALA A 102 -6.91 13.54 0.24
C ALA A 102 -7.24 14.09 -1.16
N ARG A 103 -7.92 13.29 -2.00
CA ARG A 103 -8.23 13.66 -3.39
C ARG A 103 -9.58 14.36 -3.57
N TYR A 104 -10.56 14.03 -2.74
CA TYR A 104 -11.95 14.43 -2.95
C TYR A 104 -12.57 15.20 -1.79
N LEU A 105 -11.80 15.41 -0.70
CA LEU A 105 -12.25 16.04 0.54
C LEU A 105 -13.58 15.47 1.06
N SER A 106 -13.85 14.21 0.73
CA SER A 106 -15.10 13.56 1.08
C SER A 106 -14.95 12.04 1.10
N VAL A 107 -15.78 11.39 1.93
CA VAL A 107 -15.81 9.93 2.04
C VAL A 107 -17.21 9.44 2.39
N PRO A 108 -17.63 8.26 1.90
CA PRO A 108 -18.85 7.62 2.36
C PRO A 108 -18.86 7.40 3.88
N SER A 109 -19.99 7.72 4.50
CA SER A 109 -20.35 7.54 5.90
C SER A 109 -21.72 6.87 5.99
N GLY A 110 -22.06 6.25 7.12
CA GLY A 110 -23.28 5.44 7.27
C GLY A 110 -24.60 6.17 6.95
N SER A 111 -24.61 7.51 7.05
CA SER A 111 -25.77 8.37 6.77
C SER A 111 -25.63 9.27 5.54
N GLY A 112 -24.59 9.09 4.71
CA GLY A 112 -24.34 9.93 3.53
C GLY A 112 -22.85 10.18 3.26
N MET A 113 -22.51 11.34 2.72
CA MET A 113 -21.12 11.74 2.50
C MET A 113 -20.64 12.62 3.65
N LYS A 114 -19.51 12.27 4.27
CA LYS A 114 -18.81 13.20 5.16
C LYS A 114 -17.87 14.05 4.30
N VAL A 115 -18.02 15.37 4.36
CA VAL A 115 -17.24 16.35 3.60
C VAL A 115 -16.33 17.12 4.56
N TYR A 116 -15.13 17.44 4.09
CA TYR A 116 -14.09 18.17 4.81
C TYR A 116 -13.79 19.47 4.06
N THR A 117 -13.37 20.52 4.78
CA THR A 117 -12.96 21.80 4.16
C THR A 117 -11.52 21.71 3.66
N SER A 118 -10.67 20.99 4.39
CA SER A 118 -9.28 20.71 4.05
C SER A 118 -8.90 19.27 4.40
N PHE A 119 -7.79 18.78 3.87
CA PHE A 119 -7.29 17.46 4.28
C PHE A 119 -6.84 17.44 5.75
N ALA A 120 -6.39 18.59 6.29
CA ALA A 120 -5.99 18.72 7.68
C ALA A 120 -7.16 18.50 8.67
N ASP A 121 -8.41 18.77 8.25
CA ASP A 121 -9.61 18.48 9.05
C ASP A 121 -9.84 16.98 9.24
N TYR A 122 -9.26 16.16 8.35
CA TYR A 122 -9.34 14.71 8.40
C TYR A 122 -8.14 14.10 9.11
N LEU A 123 -6.92 14.49 8.74
CA LEU A 123 -5.69 13.93 9.28
C LEU A 123 -4.56 14.96 9.34
N GLU A 124 -4.16 15.31 10.56
CA GLU A 124 -3.04 16.23 10.81
C GLU A 124 -1.70 15.65 10.33
N PRO A 125 -0.75 16.49 9.86
CA PRO A 125 0.55 16.04 9.35
C PRO A 125 1.32 15.10 10.28
N GLN A 126 1.33 15.37 11.59
CA GLN A 126 1.99 14.49 12.56
C GLN A 126 1.35 13.09 12.62
N LYS A 127 0.03 13.01 12.52
CA LYS A 127 -0.71 11.74 12.46
C LYS A 127 -0.48 11.02 11.14
N ILE A 128 -0.26 11.72 10.03
CA ILE A 128 0.13 11.06 8.77
C ILE A 128 1.44 10.30 8.97
N ARG A 129 2.47 10.95 9.54
CA ARG A 129 3.77 10.29 9.75
C ARG A 129 3.65 9.10 10.71
N GLY A 130 3.07 9.29 11.88
CA GLY A 130 3.01 8.25 12.92
C GLY A 130 1.96 7.16 12.65
N GLU A 131 0.76 7.52 12.24
CA GLU A 131 -0.32 6.56 12.02
C GLU A 131 -0.32 6.02 10.60
N LEU A 132 -0.34 6.88 9.58
CA LEU A 132 -0.54 6.41 8.20
C LEU A 132 0.71 5.72 7.65
N ILE A 133 1.90 6.30 7.86
CA ILE A 133 3.15 5.76 7.33
C ILE A 133 3.75 4.72 8.28
N ALA A 134 4.08 5.11 9.51
CA ALA A 134 4.82 4.25 10.44
C ALA A 134 4.05 3.01 10.88
N ARG A 135 2.71 3.10 10.90
CA ARG A 135 1.83 2.00 11.30
C ARG A 135 1.11 1.39 10.12
N ARG A 136 0.18 2.08 9.46
CA ARG A 136 -0.67 1.44 8.43
C ARG A 136 0.11 0.90 7.23
N LEU A 137 0.90 1.74 6.58
CA LEU A 137 1.68 1.33 5.41
C LEU A 137 2.75 0.31 5.79
N ARG A 138 3.47 0.55 6.88
CA ARG A 138 4.53 -0.36 7.33
C ARG A 138 3.99 -1.74 7.70
N ASP A 139 2.93 -1.80 8.51
CA ASP A 139 2.31 -3.06 8.92
C ASP A 139 1.78 -3.82 7.70
N PHE A 140 1.14 -3.12 6.76
CA PHE A 140 0.69 -3.71 5.50
C PHE A 140 1.84 -4.36 4.72
N GLU A 141 2.98 -3.70 4.58
CA GLU A 141 4.13 -4.23 3.86
C GLU A 141 4.77 -5.42 4.58
N VAL A 142 4.93 -5.34 5.90
CA VAL A 142 5.50 -6.41 6.72
C VAL A 142 4.62 -7.66 6.63
N GLU A 143 3.31 -7.51 6.82
CA GLU A 143 2.35 -8.61 6.69
C GLU A 143 2.35 -9.18 5.26
N ALA A 144 2.35 -8.34 4.23
CA ALA A 144 2.38 -8.77 2.84
C ALA A 144 3.67 -9.56 2.51
N CYS A 145 4.82 -9.11 3.00
CA CYS A 145 6.09 -9.81 2.86
C CYS A 145 6.15 -11.12 3.66
N ALA A 146 5.52 -11.20 4.83
CA ALA A 146 5.41 -12.45 5.57
C ALA A 146 4.59 -13.49 4.79
N MET A 147 3.53 -13.05 4.09
CA MET A 147 2.71 -13.92 3.24
C MET A 147 3.40 -14.31 1.92
N PHE A 148 4.18 -13.41 1.31
CA PHE A 148 4.93 -13.68 0.09
C PHE A 148 6.41 -13.28 0.22
N PRO A 149 7.25 -14.10 0.89
CA PRO A 149 8.63 -13.74 1.25
C PRO A 149 9.55 -13.39 0.09
N LEU A 150 9.27 -13.90 -1.11
CA LEU A 150 10.03 -13.56 -2.31
C LEU A 150 10.00 -12.05 -2.65
N MET A 151 8.92 -11.35 -2.29
CA MET A 151 8.81 -9.90 -2.48
C MET A 151 9.75 -9.12 -1.56
N ALA A 152 10.02 -9.62 -0.35
CA ALA A 152 10.77 -8.88 0.68
C ALA A 152 12.19 -8.48 0.25
N ARG A 153 12.82 -9.29 -0.60
CA ARG A 153 14.18 -9.03 -1.12
C ARG A 153 14.23 -7.88 -2.13
N HIS A 154 13.08 -7.47 -2.65
CA HIS A 154 12.98 -6.48 -3.72
C HIS A 154 12.20 -5.24 -3.32
N LEU A 155 11.48 -5.26 -2.20
CA LEU A 155 10.67 -4.16 -1.73
C LEU A 155 11.48 -3.23 -0.81
N ARG A 156 11.50 -1.94 -1.14
CA ARG A 156 11.95 -0.89 -0.22
C ARG A 156 10.82 -0.58 0.73
N PHE A 157 10.94 -0.93 2.00
CA PHE A 157 9.90 -0.69 2.98
C PHE A 157 9.73 0.80 3.30
N ALA A 158 8.54 1.17 3.76
CA ALA A 158 8.26 2.47 4.32
C ALA A 158 9.08 2.68 5.60
N CYS A 159 9.60 3.89 5.74
CA CYS A 159 10.26 4.39 6.95
C CYS A 159 9.60 5.72 7.32
N ALA A 160 9.29 5.90 8.60
CA ALA A 160 8.72 7.15 9.09
C ALA A 160 9.78 8.20 9.43
N ASP A 161 11.02 7.76 9.61
CA ASP A 161 12.18 8.62 9.76
C ASP A 161 12.73 8.95 8.38
N SER A 162 12.90 10.24 8.10
CA SER A 162 13.63 10.65 6.90
C SER A 162 15.10 10.26 7.07
N ALA A 163 15.72 9.81 5.98
CA ALA A 163 17.16 9.67 5.93
C ALA A 163 17.76 11.07 6.12
N ARG A 164 18.31 11.33 7.31
CA ARG A 164 19.12 12.52 7.59
C ARG A 164 20.44 12.43 6.84
#